data_AF-A0A7C6DPE1-F1
#
_entry.id   AF-A0A7C6DPE1-F1
#
_cell.length_a   1.000
_cell.length_b   1.000
_cell.length_c   1.000
_cell.angle_alpha   90.00
_cell.angle_beta   90.00
_cell.angle_gamma   90.00
#
_symmetry.space_group_name_H-M   'P 1'
#
loop_
_entity.id
_entity.type
_entity.pdbx_description
1 polymer ?
#
loop_
_entity_poly.entity_id
_entity_poly.type
_entity_poly.pdbx_seq_one_letter_code
_entity_poly.pdbx_strand_id
1 'polypeptide(L)' 'MKGQYGYLHRQLRRAWAAQVALGGILCARCGERIDPGEPWDLGHRDGSRVEYAGPEHARCNRATNRKRYSREW' A
#
# COMPACT_ATOMS: atom_id res chain seq x y z
N MET A 1 -17.60 18.63 -0.98
CA MET A 1 -17.88 17.26 -1.46
C MET A 1 -16.85 16.30 -0.89
N LYS A 2 -17.14 15.56 0.19
CA LYS A 2 -16.20 14.64 0.89
C LYS A 2 -16.48 13.15 0.61
N GLY A 3 -17.27 12.81 -0.41
CA GLY A 3 -17.78 11.44 -0.64
C GLY A 3 -17.07 10.62 -1.72
N GLN A 4 -16.50 11.27 -2.73
CA GLN A 4 -16.01 10.59 -3.94
C GLN A 4 -14.63 9.92 -3.72
N TYR A 5 -13.77 10.58 -2.94
CA TYR A 5 -12.47 10.07 -2.54
C TYR A 5 -12.56 8.72 -1.81
N GLY A 6 -13.48 8.60 -0.84
CA GLY A 6 -13.67 7.36 -0.10
C GLY A 6 -14.23 6.21 -0.95
N TYR A 7 -15.03 6.51 -1.98
CA TYR A 7 -15.55 5.49 -2.89
C TYR A 7 -14.46 4.91 -3.78
N LEU A 8 -13.67 5.77 -4.43
CA LEU A 8 -12.54 5.35 -5.27
C LEU A 8 -11.47 4.62 -4.44
N HIS A 9 -11.18 5.10 -3.23
CA HIS A 9 -10.28 4.42 -2.29
C HIS A 9 -10.73 2.97 -2.00
N ARG A 10 -12.04 2.78 -1.72
CA ARG A 10 -12.58 1.45 -1.42
C ARG A 10 -12.53 0.50 -2.61
N GLN A 11 -12.84 0.99 -3.82
CA GLN A 11 -12.75 0.16 -5.03
C GLN A 11 -11.31 -0.26 -5.32
N LEU A 12 -10.37 0.68 -5.24
CA LEU A 12 -8.96 0.40 -5.45
C LEU A 12 -8.42 -0.56 -4.37
N ARG A 13 -8.81 -0.37 -3.10
CA ARG A 13 -8.47 -1.28 -2.00
C ARG A 13 -8.96 -2.71 -2.26
N ARG A 14 -10.17 -2.89 -2.80
CA ARG A 14 -10.69 -4.21 -3.16
C ARG A 14 -9.91 -4.86 -4.31
N ALA A 15 -9.58 -4.09 -5.35
CA ALA A 15 -8.78 -4.60 -6.47
C ALA A 15 -7.40 -5.10 -6.00
N TRP A 16 -6.73 -4.32 -5.15
CA TRP A 16 -5.45 -4.72 -4.56
C TRP A 16 -5.58 -5.85 -3.55
N ALA A 17 -6.69 -5.97 -2.81
CA ALA A 17 -6.89 -7.07 -1.87
C ALA A 17 -6.84 -8.44 -2.56
N ALA A 18 -7.42 -8.55 -3.75
CA ALA A 18 -7.32 -9.76 -4.55
C ALA A 18 -5.85 -10.05 -4.94
N GLN A 19 -5.11 -9.03 -5.37
CA GLN A 19 -3.70 -9.18 -5.76
C GLN A 19 -2.78 -9.53 -4.57
N VAL A 20 -2.97 -8.88 -3.42
CA VAL A 20 -2.20 -9.18 -2.20
C VAL A 20 -2.55 -10.58 -1.69
N ALA A 21 -3.81 -11.01 -1.79
CA ALA A 21 -4.21 -12.36 -1.42
C ALA A 21 -3.62 -13.45 -2.33
N LEU A 22 -3.42 -13.15 -3.62
CA LEU A 22 -2.67 -14.03 -4.53
C LEU A 22 -1.18 -14.11 -4.17
N GLY A 23 -0.67 -13.14 -3.41
CA GLY A 23 0.72 -13.04 -2.98
C GLY A 23 1.65 -12.44 -4.03
N GLY A 24 2.85 -12.05 -3.58
CA GLY A 24 3.89 -11.51 -4.47
C GLY A 24 3.81 -10.02 -4.76
N ILE A 25 2.90 -9.32 -4.10
CA ILE A 25 2.88 -7.87 -4.08
C ILE A 25 3.99 -7.33 -3.18
N LEU A 26 4.75 -6.36 -3.69
CA LEU A 26 5.78 -5.65 -2.93
C LEU A 26 5.19 -4.38 -2.31
N CYS A 27 5.58 -4.11 -1.07
CA CYS A 27 5.29 -2.88 -0.36
C CYS A 27 5.93 -1.70 -1.08
N ALA A 28 5.12 -0.70 -1.45
CA ALA A 28 5.61 0.49 -2.16
C ALA A 28 6.65 1.31 -1.36
N ARG A 29 6.69 1.17 -0.03
CA ARG A 29 7.66 1.85 0.85
C ARG A 29 8.96 1.08 1.03
N CYS A 30 8.90 -0.13 1.59
CA CYS A 30 10.12 -0.88 1.92
C CYS A 30 10.60 -1.79 0.79
N GLY A 31 9.75 -2.12 -0.19
CA GLY A 31 10.05 -3.04 -1.28
C GLY A 31 9.97 -4.52 -0.91
N GLU A 32 9.64 -4.86 0.35
CA GLU A 32 9.46 -6.25 0.76
C GLU A 32 8.09 -6.79 0.37
N ARG A 33 7.95 -8.11 0.26
CA ARG A 33 6.66 -8.76 -0.01
C ARG A 33 5.68 -8.48 1.14
N ILE A 34 4.43 -8.27 0.76
CA ILE A 34 3.28 -8.29 1.67
C ILE A 34 2.71 -9.71 1.61
N ASP A 35 2.75 -10.41 2.74
CA ASP A 35 2.23 -11.78 2.79
C ASP A 35 0.70 -11.80 2.68
N PRO A 36 0.10 -12.85 2.08
CA PRO A 36 -1.33 -13.03 2.07
C PRO A 36 -1.89 -13.05 3.50
N GLY A 37 -2.78 -12.10 3.82
CA GLY A 37 -3.36 -11.95 5.15
C GLY A 37 -2.58 -11.04 6.10
N GLU A 38 -1.40 -10.56 5.72
CA GLU A 38 -0.68 -9.54 6.50
C GLU A 38 -1.45 -8.19 6.42
N PRO A 39 -1.56 -7.44 7.53
CA PRO A 39 -2.19 -6.12 7.49
C PRO A 39 -1.39 -5.15 6.62
N TRP A 40 -2.04 -4.67 5.56
CA TRP A 40 -1.51 -3.67 4.63
C TRP A 40 -2.44 -2.46 4.57
N ASP A 41 -1.99 -1.36 3.98
CA ASP A 41 -2.74 -0.15 3.71
C ASP A 41 -2.43 0.36 2.30
N LEU A 42 -3.34 1.13 1.71
CA LEU A 42 -3.15 1.65 0.35
C LEU A 42 -2.52 3.04 0.47
N GLY A 43 -1.20 3.08 0.28
CA GLY A 43 -0.38 4.26 0.49
C GLY A 43 -0.54 5.30 -0.62
N HIS A 44 -0.45 6.57 -0.23
CA HIS A 44 -0.47 7.69 -1.17
C HIS A 44 0.94 8.01 -1.66
N ARG A 45 1.03 8.52 -2.90
CA ARG A 45 2.26 9.12 -3.39
C ARG A 45 2.55 10.40 -2.59
N ASP A 46 3.80 10.58 -2.16
CA ASP A 46 4.20 11.78 -1.44
C ASP A 46 3.86 13.05 -2.26
N GLY A 47 3.10 13.97 -1.67
CA GLY A 47 2.63 15.20 -2.30
C GLY A 47 1.24 15.14 -2.93
N SER A 48 0.63 13.96 -3.07
CA SER A 48 -0.70 13.80 -3.67
C SER A 48 -1.60 12.92 -2.81
N ARG A 49 -2.71 13.49 -2.33
CA ARG A 49 -3.76 12.74 -1.61
C ARG A 49 -4.66 11.93 -2.54
N VAL A 50 -4.46 12.02 -3.85
CA VAL A 50 -5.33 11.41 -4.86
C VAL A 50 -4.62 10.27 -5.57
N GLU A 51 -3.32 10.41 -5.81
CA GLU A 51 -2.51 9.36 -6.40
C GLU A 51 -2.12 8.33 -5.35
N TYR A 52 -2.31 7.06 -5.70
CA TYR A 52 -1.93 5.93 -4.87
C TYR A 52 -0.61 5.36 -5.38
N ALA A 53 0.37 5.21 -4.49
CA ALA A 53 1.66 4.58 -4.81
C ALA A 53 1.52 3.06 -4.89
N GLY A 54 0.54 2.50 -4.17
CA GLY A 54 0.26 1.08 -4.12
C GLY A 54 0.03 0.59 -2.70
N PRO A 55 -0.06 -0.73 -2.51
CA PRO A 55 -0.15 -1.34 -1.20
C PRO A 55 1.18 -1.21 -0.44
N GLU A 56 1.07 -0.89 0.84
CA GLU A 56 2.17 -0.75 1.79
C GLU A 56 1.83 -1.57 3.03
N HIS A 57 2.81 -2.12 3.76
CA HIS A 57 2.49 -2.73 5.05
C HIS A 57 1.82 -1.71 5.97
N ALA A 58 0.87 -2.13 6.80
CA ALA A 58 0.22 -1.23 7.76
C ALA A 58 1.27 -0.60 8.70
N ARG A 59 2.32 -1.35 9.04
CA ARG A 59 3.48 -0.85 9.81
C ARG A 59 4.27 0.22 9.05
N CYS A 60 4.45 0.07 7.74
CA CYS A 60 5.23 0.99 6.90
C CYS A 60 4.47 2.27 6.63
N ASN A 61 3.17 2.17 6.35
CA ASN A 61 2.29 3.32 6.12
C ASN A 61 2.10 4.16 7.41
N ARG A 62 2.05 3.52 8.58
CA ARG A 62 1.87 4.21 9.87
C ARG A 62 3.18 4.66 10.52
N ALA A 63 4.31 4.07 10.14
CA ALA A 63 5.62 4.53 10.59
C ALA A 63 5.99 5.78 9.78
N THR A 64 6.06 6.93 10.44
CA THR A 64 6.73 8.11 9.90
C THR A 64 8.19 7.76 9.63
N ASN A 65 8.53 7.50 8.36
CA ASN A 65 9.90 7.41 7.84
C ASN A 65 10.73 6.19 8.28
N ARG A 66 10.44 4.99 7.76
CA ARG A 66 11.45 3.91 7.65
C ARG A 66 11.89 3.76 6.20
N LYS A 67 13.09 4.27 5.88
CA LYS A 67 13.73 4.14 4.56
C LYS A 67 14.04 2.68 4.21
N ARG A 68 14.02 2.38 2.91
CA ARG A 68 14.36 1.10 2.25
C ARG A 68 15.58 0.42 2.88
N TYR A 69 15.41 -0.85 3.27
CA TYR A 69 16.52 -1.80 3.28
C TYR A 69 16.36 -2.66 2.03
N SER A 70 17.03 -2.26 0.94
CA SER A 70 17.15 -3.10 -0.25
C SER A 70 17.99 -4.32 0.13
N ARG A 71 17.40 -5.51 0.19
CA ARG A 71 18.20 -6.74 0.17
C ARG A 71 18.57 -7.03 -1.28
N GLU A 72 19.81 -6.69 -1.62
CA GLU A 72 20.53 -7.18 -2.80
C GLU A 72 20.62 -8.72 -2.73
N TRP A 73 20.33 -9.38 -3.85
CA TRP A 73 20.68 -10.78 -4.16
C TRP A 73 21.14 -10.83 -5.62
#